data_AF-A0A3C1VDC4-F1
#
_entry.id   AF-A0A3C1VDC4-F1
#
_cell.length_a   1.000
_cell.length_b   1.000
_cell.length_c   1.000
_cell.angle_alpha   90.00
_cell.angle_beta   90.00
_cell.angle_gamma   90.00
#
_symmetry.space_group_name_H-M   'P 1'
#
loop_
_entity.id
_entity.type
_entity.pdbx_description
1 polymer ?
#
loop_
_entity_poly.entity_id
_entity_poly.type
_entity_poly.pdbx_seq_one_letter_code
_entity_poly.pdbx_strand_id
1 'polypeptide(L)'
;MGAMLDNASNFTVSIFNDNAGSPGNLLGLLDGNSDPRTSGEYGYTNPGLILASSTTYWIVATCDSSSPNPPIMPPGGYTWQETLSQNILTGGGWSAGIGNTGFIGAAFQFAVNATPVPEPSTCALLGVAAFLFLRRK
;
A
#
# COMPACT_ATOMS: atom_id res chain seq x y z
N MET A 1 2.42 32.98 -4.12
CA MET A 1 2.34 31.51 -4.14
C MET A 1 0.95 31.15 -4.63
N GLY A 2 0.82 30.52 -5.80
CA GLY A 2 -0.48 30.16 -6.35
C GLY A 2 -1.12 29.07 -5.49
N ALA A 3 -2.41 29.21 -5.19
CA ALA A 3 -3.16 28.16 -4.51
C ALA A 3 -3.12 26.91 -5.39
N MET A 4 -2.63 25.79 -4.85
CA MET A 4 -2.92 24.50 -5.47
C MET A 4 -4.44 24.35 -5.44
N LEU A 5 -5.05 24.18 -6.61
CA LEU A 5 -6.49 23.98 -6.73
C LEU A 5 -6.86 22.76 -5.90
N ASP A 6 -7.82 22.91 -5.00
CA ASP A 6 -8.22 21.89 -4.06
C ASP A 6 -9.24 20.95 -4.73
N ASN A 7 -8.80 20.12 -5.68
CA ASN A 7 -9.70 19.38 -6.59
C ASN A 7 -9.61 17.85 -6.47
N ALA A 8 -8.88 17.34 -5.49
CA ALA A 8 -8.84 15.93 -5.15
C ALA A 8 -9.60 15.63 -3.86
N SER A 9 -10.39 14.57 -3.87
CA SER A 9 -11.13 14.09 -2.71
C SER A 9 -11.27 12.57 -2.72
N ASN A 10 -11.74 11.99 -1.61
CA ASN A 10 -12.00 10.55 -1.51
C ASN A 10 -10.77 9.71 -1.86
N PHE A 11 -9.61 10.06 -1.30
CA PHE A 11 -8.41 9.26 -1.43
C PHE A 11 -8.64 7.89 -0.80
N THR A 12 -8.36 6.83 -1.53
CA THR A 12 -8.46 5.46 -1.02
C THR A 12 -7.23 4.66 -1.40
N VAL A 13 -6.87 3.71 -0.53
CA VAL A 13 -5.79 2.76 -0.78
C VAL A 13 -6.38 1.37 -0.71
N SER A 14 -5.99 0.51 -1.65
CA SER A 14 -6.53 -0.82 -1.79
C SER A 14 -5.45 -1.81 -2.20
N ILE A 15 -5.66 -3.07 -1.82
CA ILE A 15 -4.75 -4.17 -2.15
C ILE A 15 -5.41 -5.06 -3.20
N PHE A 16 -4.67 -5.32 -4.27
CA PHE A 16 -5.05 -6.20 -5.36
C PHE A 16 -4.10 -7.39 -5.45
N ASN A 17 -4.60 -8.52 -5.96
CA ASN A 17 -3.70 -9.62 -6.33
C ASN A 17 -2.92 -9.27 -7.62
N ASP A 18 -1.86 -10.02 -7.88
CA ASP A 18 -1.18 -9.96 -9.17
C ASP A 18 -1.98 -10.67 -10.27
N ASN A 19 -2.03 -10.03 -11.43
CA ASN A 19 -2.52 -10.60 -12.68
C ASN A 19 -1.49 -10.34 -13.79
N ALA A 20 -0.46 -11.18 -13.84
CA ALA A 20 0.61 -11.14 -14.84
C ALA A 20 1.39 -9.81 -14.85
N GLY A 21 1.75 -9.31 -13.67
CA GLY A 21 2.47 -8.05 -13.54
C GLY A 21 1.59 -6.81 -13.63
N SER A 22 0.30 -6.94 -13.35
CA SER A 22 -0.65 -5.82 -13.25
C SER A 22 -1.67 -6.08 -12.13
N PRO A 23 -2.31 -5.04 -11.57
CA PRO A 23 -3.37 -5.22 -10.58
C PRO A 23 -4.52 -6.07 -11.14
N GLY A 24 -4.87 -7.14 -10.43
CA GLY A 24 -5.96 -8.06 -10.79
C GLY A 24 -7.27 -7.75 -10.08
N ASN A 25 -7.70 -8.67 -9.22
CA ASN A 25 -8.90 -8.56 -8.39
C ASN A 25 -8.60 -7.85 -7.06
N LEU A 26 -9.55 -7.03 -6.62
CA LEU A 26 -9.53 -6.36 -5.32
C LEU A 26 -9.60 -7.40 -4.19
N LEU A 27 -8.63 -7.35 -3.28
CA LEU A 27 -8.60 -8.18 -2.07
C LEU A 27 -9.15 -7.45 -0.84
N GLY A 28 -8.92 -6.14 -0.75
CA GLY A 28 -9.44 -5.34 0.35
C GLY A 28 -9.14 -3.86 0.21
N LEU A 29 -10.05 -3.04 0.74
CA LEU A 29 -9.85 -1.61 0.96
C LEU A 29 -9.11 -1.40 2.27
N LEU A 30 -8.20 -0.44 2.33
CA LEU A 30 -7.51 -0.06 3.56
C LEU A 30 -8.15 1.19 4.16
N ASP A 31 -8.42 1.16 5.46
CA ASP A 31 -8.97 2.29 6.21
C ASP A 31 -7.83 3.22 6.64
N GLY A 32 -7.98 4.51 6.39
CA GLY A 32 -7.01 5.54 6.72
C GLY A 32 -7.52 6.94 6.38
N ASN A 33 -6.61 7.92 6.27
CA ASN A 33 -7.00 9.28 5.92
C ASN A 33 -7.51 9.35 4.48
N SER A 34 -8.75 9.81 4.28
CA SER A 34 -9.37 9.99 2.97
C SER A 34 -8.95 11.28 2.25
N ASP A 35 -8.13 12.10 2.90
CA ASP A 35 -7.67 13.40 2.39
C ASP A 35 -6.27 13.79 2.94
N PRO A 36 -5.20 13.07 2.57
CA PRO A 36 -3.84 13.31 3.04
C PRO A 36 -3.18 14.56 2.43
N ARG A 37 -3.63 15.77 2.83
CA ARG A 37 -3.20 17.05 2.23
C ARG A 37 -1.90 17.64 2.76
N THR A 38 -1.45 17.19 3.94
CA THR A 38 -0.23 17.69 4.57
C THR A 38 0.94 16.75 4.31
N SER A 39 2.17 17.27 4.35
CA SER A 39 3.35 16.41 4.34
C SER A 39 3.40 15.57 5.63
N GLY A 40 3.64 14.26 5.49
CA GLY A 40 3.73 13.35 6.62
C GLY A 40 3.54 11.89 6.21
N GLU A 41 3.67 11.00 7.18
CA GLU A 41 3.39 9.57 7.03
C GLU A 41 1.91 9.30 7.32
N TYR A 42 1.25 8.56 6.43
CA TYR A 42 -0.15 8.16 6.58
C TYR A 42 -0.25 6.65 6.68
N GLY A 43 -0.88 6.17 7.76
CA GLY A 43 -1.18 4.76 7.97
C GLY A 43 -2.51 4.37 7.35
N TYR A 44 -2.52 3.25 6.63
CA TYR A 44 -3.72 2.63 6.06
C TYR A 44 -3.75 1.16 6.48
N THR A 45 -4.86 0.71 7.08
CA THR A 45 -4.95 -0.62 7.70
C THR A 45 -6.23 -1.34 7.32
N ASN A 46 -6.18 -2.66 7.18
CA ASN A 46 -7.36 -3.51 7.12
C ASN A 46 -7.12 -4.76 7.98
N PRO A 47 -7.73 -4.86 9.18
CA PRO A 47 -7.49 -5.98 10.09
C PRO A 47 -8.10 -7.31 9.60
N GLY A 48 -9.03 -7.27 8.65
CA GLY A 48 -9.63 -8.46 8.05
C GLY A 48 -8.89 -8.98 6.82
N LEU A 49 -7.89 -8.25 6.33
CA LEU A 49 -7.13 -8.62 5.14
C LEU A 49 -6.08 -9.68 5.50
N ILE A 50 -6.23 -10.86 4.90
CA ILE A 50 -5.28 -11.97 5.04
C ILE A 50 -4.49 -12.08 3.74
N LEU A 51 -3.17 -11.92 3.84
CA LEU A 51 -2.24 -12.07 2.72
C LEU A 51 -1.44 -13.36 2.88
N ALA A 52 -1.26 -14.08 1.78
CA ALA A 52 -0.40 -15.23 1.72
C ALA A 52 1.07 -14.79 1.64
N SER A 53 1.94 -15.50 2.35
CA SER A 53 3.39 -15.28 2.26
C SER A 53 3.90 -15.54 0.84
N SER A 54 4.99 -14.88 0.47
CA SER A 54 5.67 -15.08 -0.83
C SER A 54 4.77 -14.88 -2.05
N THR A 55 3.74 -14.05 -1.92
CA THR A 55 2.78 -13.71 -2.99
C THR A 55 2.92 -12.24 -3.35
N THR A 56 2.92 -11.93 -4.64
CA THR A 56 2.96 -10.55 -5.13
C THR A 56 1.58 -9.90 -5.03
N TYR A 57 1.56 -8.67 -4.53
CA TYR A 57 0.36 -7.84 -4.40
C TYR A 57 0.61 -6.45 -4.97
N TRP A 58 -0.46 -5.79 -5.36
CA TRP A 58 -0.44 -4.42 -5.84
C TRP A 58 -1.12 -3.49 -4.83
N ILE A 59 -0.45 -2.39 -4.51
CA ILE A 59 -1.04 -1.27 -3.78
C ILE A 59 -1.58 -0.29 -4.82
N VAL A 60 -2.88 -0.06 -4.79
CA VAL A 60 -3.55 0.86 -5.71
C VAL A 60 -4.13 2.00 -4.90
N ALA A 61 -3.64 3.21 -5.16
CA ALA A 61 -4.20 4.45 -4.63
C ALA A 61 -5.10 5.10 -5.68
N THR A 62 -6.29 5.51 -5.28
CA THR A 62 -7.24 6.22 -6.14
C THR A 62 -7.74 7.47 -5.42
N CYS A 63 -8.22 8.43 -6.19
CA CYS A 63 -8.93 9.60 -5.68
C CYS A 63 -9.89 10.09 -6.76
N ASP A 64 -10.92 10.80 -6.33
CA ASP A 64 -11.74 11.58 -7.25
C ASP A 64 -10.96 12.86 -7.59
N SER A 65 -10.83 13.14 -8.89
CA SER A 65 -10.24 14.38 -9.38
C SER A 65 -11.25 15.06 -10.29
N SER A 66 -11.71 16.26 -9.92
CA SER A 66 -12.49 17.10 -10.83
C SER A 66 -11.55 17.96 -11.68
N SER A 67 -10.90 17.35 -12.67
CA SER A 67 -10.23 18.12 -13.74
C SER A 67 -11.11 18.16 -14.99
N PRO A 68 -11.47 19.35 -15.49
CA PRO A 68 -12.22 19.46 -16.74
C PRO A 68 -11.41 19.10 -18.00
N ASN A 69 -10.09 18.82 -17.89
CA ASN A 69 -9.22 18.60 -19.05
C ASN A 69 -8.06 17.62 -18.73
N PRO A 70 -7.90 16.48 -19.43
CA PRO A 70 -6.61 15.81 -19.59
C PRO A 70 -5.95 16.36 -20.88
N PRO A 71 -4.63 16.64 -20.94
CA PRO A 71 -3.56 15.84 -20.32
C PRO A 71 -2.50 16.71 -19.60
N ILE A 72 -1.51 16.05 -18.99
CA ILE A 72 -0.36 16.66 -18.29
C ILE A 72 -0.75 17.26 -16.91
N MET A 73 -0.87 16.38 -15.90
CA MET A 73 -1.03 16.71 -14.47
C MET A 73 -2.06 17.79 -14.18
N PRO A 74 -3.35 17.44 -14.02
CA PRO A 74 -4.34 18.44 -13.64
C PRO A 74 -3.91 19.15 -12.36
N PRO A 75 -3.90 20.50 -12.33
CA PRO A 75 -3.53 21.24 -11.14
C PRO A 75 -4.50 20.86 -10.02
N GLY A 76 -3.97 20.30 -8.93
CA GLY A 76 -4.73 19.97 -7.72
C GLY A 76 -4.89 18.50 -7.35
N GLY A 77 -4.41 17.57 -8.17
CA GLY A 77 -4.50 16.13 -7.91
C GLY A 77 -3.45 15.62 -6.90
N TYR A 78 -3.71 14.44 -6.33
CA TYR A 78 -2.67 13.66 -5.65
C TYR A 78 -1.65 13.15 -6.68
N THR A 79 -0.36 13.33 -6.40
CA THR A 79 0.73 12.86 -7.26
C THR A 79 1.62 11.91 -6.47
N TRP A 80 2.02 10.81 -7.10
CA TRP A 80 3.12 10.01 -6.57
C TRP A 80 4.42 10.81 -6.66
N GLN A 81 5.09 10.92 -5.52
CA GLN A 81 6.42 11.50 -5.42
C GLN A 81 7.43 10.41 -5.08
N GLU A 82 8.65 10.59 -5.53
CA GLU A 82 9.76 9.67 -5.34
C GLU A 82 10.99 10.42 -4.83
N THR A 83 11.94 9.68 -4.27
CA THR A 83 13.20 10.24 -3.79
C THR A 83 14.38 9.39 -4.27
N LEU A 84 15.56 9.99 -4.40
CA LEU A 84 16.82 9.25 -4.62
C LEU A 84 17.41 8.70 -3.32
N SER A 85 16.85 9.07 -2.16
CA SER A 85 17.29 8.58 -0.86
C SER A 85 16.77 7.17 -0.59
N GLN A 86 17.67 6.27 -0.19
CA GLN A 86 17.29 4.95 0.32
C GLN A 86 16.86 4.97 1.79
N ASN A 87 17.08 6.09 2.50
CA ASN A 87 16.63 6.28 3.89
C ASN A 87 15.23 6.89 3.94
N ILE A 88 14.41 6.48 4.92
CA ILE A 88 13.09 7.07 5.18
C ILE A 88 13.23 8.58 5.38
N LEU A 89 12.50 9.36 4.58
CA LEU A 89 12.48 10.82 4.66
C LEU A 89 11.14 11.29 5.23
N THR A 90 11.17 11.91 6.40
CA THR A 90 9.97 12.49 7.03
C THR A 90 9.62 13.89 6.50
N GLY A 91 10.42 14.45 5.58
CA GLY A 91 10.18 15.71 4.92
C GLY A 91 11.33 16.15 4.00
N GLY A 92 11.01 16.82 2.88
CA GLY A 92 11.98 17.28 1.89
C GLY A 92 12.61 16.15 1.06
N GLY A 93 13.33 16.51 -0.02
CA GLY A 93 14.04 15.52 -0.86
C GLY A 93 13.15 14.66 -1.77
N TRP A 94 11.87 15.01 -1.87
CA TRP A 94 10.88 14.37 -2.74
C TRP A 94 10.71 15.16 -4.04
N SER A 95 10.60 14.45 -5.15
CA SER A 95 10.34 15.00 -6.48
C SER A 95 9.25 14.19 -7.17
N ALA A 96 8.41 14.84 -7.97
CA ALA A 96 7.51 14.13 -8.89
C ALA A 96 8.17 14.10 -10.27
N GLY A 97 8.30 12.91 -10.88
CA GLY A 97 8.68 12.78 -12.28
C GLY A 97 7.66 13.45 -13.21
N ILE A 98 8.12 14.03 -14.32
CA ILE A 98 7.22 14.49 -15.40
C ILE A 98 6.79 13.26 -16.20
N GLY A 99 5.52 12.88 -16.08
CA GLY A 99 5.01 11.63 -16.64
C GLY A 99 5.32 10.44 -15.74
N ASN A 100 4.52 9.38 -15.85
CA ASN A 100 4.56 8.16 -15.02
C ASN A 100 5.88 7.37 -15.04
N THR A 101 6.94 7.92 -15.61
CA THR A 101 8.27 7.31 -15.66
C THR A 101 9.07 7.85 -14.50
N GLY A 102 9.14 7.09 -13.41
CA GLY A 102 10.04 7.39 -12.30
C GLY A 102 11.49 7.54 -12.77
N PHE A 103 12.31 8.24 -11.99
CA PHE A 103 13.74 8.36 -12.34
C PHE A 103 14.46 7.02 -12.19
N ILE A 104 15.47 6.78 -13.03
CA ILE A 104 16.37 5.64 -12.83
C ILE A 104 17.05 5.79 -11.45
N GLY A 105 16.84 4.83 -10.57
CA GLY A 105 17.34 4.87 -9.19
C GLY A 105 16.43 5.60 -8.19
N ALA A 106 15.22 6.00 -8.60
CA ALA A 106 14.22 6.52 -7.68
C ALA A 106 13.63 5.42 -6.79
N ALA A 107 13.28 5.82 -5.57
CA ALA A 107 12.63 5.00 -4.56
C ALA A 107 11.29 5.62 -4.17
N PHE A 108 10.23 4.80 -4.25
CA PHE A 108 9.01 5.01 -3.48
C PHE A 108 9.23 4.45 -2.08
N GLN A 109 8.75 5.16 -1.06
CA GLN A 109 8.85 4.68 0.32
C GLN A 109 7.46 4.27 0.81
N PHE A 110 7.34 3.01 1.17
CA PHE A 110 6.17 2.45 1.86
C PHE A 110 6.67 1.35 2.79
N ALA A 111 5.95 1.14 3.89
CA ALA A 111 6.20 0.05 4.81
C ALA A 111 4.93 -0.79 4.94
N VAL A 112 5.07 -2.10 4.81
CA VAL A 112 3.97 -3.04 5.04
C VAL A 112 4.22 -3.71 6.38
N ASN A 113 3.30 -3.49 7.33
CA ASN A 113 3.29 -4.20 8.58
C ASN A 113 2.11 -5.19 8.59
N ALA A 114 2.41 -6.48 8.72
CA ALA A 114 1.42 -7.54 8.80
C ALA A 114 1.76 -8.47 9.97
N THR A 115 0.76 -8.85 10.76
CA THR A 115 0.94 -9.82 11.84
C THR A 115 0.84 -11.24 11.27
N PRO A 116 1.80 -12.14 11.53
CA PRO A 116 1.70 -13.52 11.10
C PRO A 116 0.44 -14.19 11.68
N VAL A 117 -0.34 -14.86 10.82
CA VAL A 117 -1.45 -15.72 11.27
C VAL A 117 -0.88 -17.12 11.51
N PRO A 118 -1.01 -17.71 12.72
CA PRO A 118 -0.49 -19.04 13.00
C PRO A 118 -1.09 -20.09 12.06
N GLU A 119 -0.26 -20.91 11.42
CA GLU A 119 -0.77 -22.00 10.59
C GLU A 119 -1.51 -23.04 11.45
N PRO A 120 -2.66 -23.58 10.98
CA PRO A 120 -3.40 -24.62 11.69
C PRO A 120 -2.56 -25.86 12.03
N SER A 121 -1.55 -26.14 11.20
CA SER A 121 -0.60 -27.26 11.32
C SER A 121 0.17 -27.25 12.63
N THR A 122 0.48 -26.07 13.19
CA THR A 122 1.25 -25.94 14.44
C THR A 122 0.49 -26.52 15.64
N CYS A 123 -0.81 -26.20 15.74
CA CYS A 123 -1.69 -26.73 16.78
C CYS A 123 -1.98 -28.23 16.57
N ALA A 124 -2.13 -28.65 15.31
CA ALA A 124 -2.36 -30.05 14.97
C ALA A 124 -1.16 -30.95 15.32
N LEU A 125 0.07 -30.49 15.06
CA LEU A 125 1.31 -31.23 15.36
C LEU A 125 1.51 -31.42 16.87
N LEU A 126 1.23 -30.37 17.67
CA LEU A 126 1.23 -30.43 19.13
C LEU A 126 0.19 -31.41 19.68
N GLY A 127 -1.01 -31.40 19.09
CA GLY A 127 -2.07 -32.36 19.44
C GLY A 127 -1.67 -33.81 19.14
N VAL A 128 -1.09 -34.08 17.97
CA VAL A 128 -0.62 -35.43 17.59
C VAL A 128 0.54 -35.87 18.48
N ALA A 129 1.50 -35.00 18.77
CA ALA A 129 2.61 -35.31 19.68
C ALA A 129 2.08 -35.68 21.07
N ALA A 130 1.17 -34.88 21.65
CA ALA A 130 0.56 -35.18 22.95
C ALA A 130 -0.20 -36.53 22.94
N PHE A 131 -0.95 -36.83 21.88
CA PHE A 131 -1.63 -38.13 21.72
C PHE A 131 -0.65 -39.31 21.63
N LEU A 132 0.48 -39.15 20.95
CA LEU A 132 1.51 -40.19 20.83
C LEU A 132 2.25 -40.43 22.16
N PHE A 133 2.48 -39.39 22.95
CA PHE A 133 3.09 -39.51 24.29
C PHE A 133 2.11 -40.03 25.35
N LEU A 134 0.82 -39.73 25.24
CA LEU A 134 -0.22 -40.27 26.13
C LEU A 134 -0.57 -41.74 25.84
N ARG A 135 -0.31 -42.24 24.62
CA ARG A 135 -0.48 -43.65 24.24
C ARG A 135 0.70 -44.55 24.61
N ARG A 136 1.78 -44.00 25.18
CA ARG A 136 2.98 -44.74 25.60
C ARG A 136 2.99 -45.12 27.10
N LYS A 137 1.82 -45.15 27.75
CA LYS A 137 1.66 -45.70 29.11
C LYS A 137 0.95 -47.05 29.07
#